data_AF-A0A9N9JHE7-F1
#
_entry.id   AF-A0A9N9JHE7-F1
#
_cell.length_a   1.000
_cell.length_b   1.000
_cell.length_c   1.000
_cell.angle_alpha   90.00
_cell.angle_beta   90.00
_cell.angle_gamma   90.00
#
_symmetry.space_group_name_H-M   'P 1'
#
loop_
_entity.id
_entity.type
_entity.pdbx_description
1 polymer ?
#
loop_
_entity_poly.entity_id
_entity_poly.type
_entity_poly.pdbx_seq_one_letter_code
_entity_poly.pdbx_strand_id
1 'polypeptide(L)'
;EPENIRQLVYDTEAFTDLIGDPRKKEGLIRKYMSLMYIGSEKEYTEIIVNTLARKCVEDGKFKSARNLYELTENYEEIIALLNKMLAECIWISIRGGTIQPETAQELDPREIRRILNDYEQHHLTMRISQNRLKDCRTRLSLMDFVEMYKKQDFARAVTLIQQVELFPFEDDIDIIQKKASDIEASDDQMKNC
;
A
#
# COMPACT_ATOMS: atom_id res chain seq x y z
N GLU A 1 -23.07 20.98 2.92
CA GLU A 1 -21.87 20.68 3.74
C GLU A 1 -21.35 19.30 3.39
N PRO A 2 -20.31 19.20 2.53
CA PRO A 2 -19.69 17.92 2.15
C PRO A 2 -19.11 17.18 3.36
N GLU A 3 -18.68 17.94 4.38
CA GLU A 3 -18.04 17.44 5.59
C GLU A 3 -18.92 16.44 6.37
N ASN A 4 -20.20 16.76 6.59
CA ASN A 4 -21.11 15.90 7.33
C ASN A 4 -21.36 14.56 6.62
N ILE A 5 -21.29 14.57 5.29
CA ILE A 5 -21.48 13.36 4.48
C ILE A 5 -20.23 12.49 4.54
N ARG A 6 -19.04 13.09 4.47
CA ARG A 6 -17.78 12.35 4.68
C ARG A 6 -17.76 11.71 6.06
N GLN A 7 -18.11 12.49 7.09
CA GLN A 7 -18.13 12.00 8.46
C GLN A 7 -19.15 10.87 8.63
N LEU A 8 -20.35 10.99 8.04
CA LEU A 8 -21.34 9.91 8.04
C LEU A 8 -20.84 8.64 7.35
N VAL A 9 -20.24 8.75 6.16
CA VAL A 9 -19.69 7.59 5.43
C VAL A 9 -18.60 6.93 6.25
N TYR A 10 -17.75 7.73 6.89
CA TYR A 10 -16.65 7.26 7.70
C TYR A 10 -17.13 6.53 8.96
N ASP A 11 -18.09 7.12 9.67
CA ASP A 11 -18.59 6.60 10.96
C ASP A 11 -19.48 5.37 10.78
N THR A 12 -20.17 5.26 9.64
CA THR A 12 -21.02 4.09 9.32
C THR A 12 -20.28 2.97 8.60
N GLU A 13 -19.04 3.23 8.13
CA GLU A 13 -18.26 2.33 7.28
C GLU A 13 -18.99 1.82 6.03
N ALA A 14 -20.08 2.48 5.64
CA ALA A 14 -20.93 2.08 4.52
C ALA A 14 -20.34 2.53 3.16
N PHE A 15 -19.04 2.32 2.96
CA PHE A 15 -18.30 2.76 1.77
C PHE A 15 -18.88 2.17 0.48
N THR A 16 -19.19 0.88 0.49
CA THR A 16 -19.74 0.15 -0.67
C THR A 16 -21.10 0.71 -1.13
N ASP A 17 -21.97 1.05 -0.19
CA ASP A 17 -23.33 1.52 -0.49
C ASP A 17 -23.38 3.02 -0.81
N LEU A 18 -22.59 3.82 -0.08
CA LEU A 18 -22.63 5.27 -0.17
C LEU A 18 -21.71 5.83 -1.27
N ILE A 19 -20.51 5.26 -1.41
CA ILE A 19 -19.50 5.71 -2.40
C ILE A 19 -19.53 4.80 -3.63
N GLY A 20 -19.59 3.49 -3.42
CA GLY A 20 -19.71 2.49 -4.48
C GLY A 20 -18.70 1.37 -4.35
N ASP A 21 -18.74 0.47 -5.33
CA ASP A 21 -17.81 -0.66 -5.44
C ASP A 21 -17.32 -0.75 -6.90
N PRO A 22 -16.01 -0.94 -7.13
CA PRO A 22 -15.43 -1.04 -8.47
C PRO A 22 -16.06 -2.15 -9.32
N ARG A 23 -16.69 -3.16 -8.70
CA ARG A 23 -17.32 -4.31 -9.37
C ARG A 23 -18.84 -4.25 -9.44
N LYS A 24 -19.52 -3.46 -8.61
CA LYS A 24 -20.98 -3.64 -8.35
C LYS A 24 -21.91 -2.49 -8.74
N LYS A 25 -21.46 -1.21 -8.77
CA LYS A 25 -22.12 0.02 -9.32
C LYS A 25 -21.89 1.26 -8.43
N GLU A 26 -22.21 2.42 -9.00
CA GLU A 26 -22.19 3.75 -8.39
C GLU A 26 -22.97 3.85 -7.08
N GLY A 27 -22.32 4.41 -6.04
CA GLY A 27 -22.91 4.64 -4.73
C GLY A 27 -23.95 5.75 -4.71
N LEU A 28 -24.71 5.80 -3.62
CA LEU A 28 -25.82 6.75 -3.44
C LEU A 28 -25.37 8.22 -3.50
N ILE A 29 -24.19 8.55 -2.97
CA ILE A 29 -23.70 9.94 -2.93
C ILE A 29 -23.46 10.46 -4.35
N ARG A 30 -22.95 9.61 -5.25
CA ARG A 30 -22.72 9.97 -6.64
C ARG A 30 -24.02 10.35 -7.37
N LYS A 31 -25.14 9.70 -7.03
CA LYS A 31 -26.47 9.99 -7.61
C LYS A 31 -27.04 11.34 -7.18
N TYR A 32 -26.63 11.84 -6.01
CA TYR A 32 -27.16 13.08 -5.43
C TYR A 32 -26.16 14.25 -5.48
N MET A 33 -25.11 14.16 -6.31
CA MET A 33 -24.07 15.20 -6.46
C MET A 33 -24.63 16.60 -6.71
N SER A 34 -25.65 16.71 -7.57
CA SER A 34 -26.31 17.96 -7.90
C SER A 34 -26.98 18.63 -6.69
N LEU A 35 -27.43 17.86 -5.70
CA LEU A 35 -28.04 18.37 -4.46
C LEU A 35 -27.00 18.79 -3.42
N MET A 36 -25.75 18.36 -3.57
CA MET A 36 -24.65 18.64 -2.64
C MET A 36 -23.74 19.77 -3.11
N TYR A 37 -24.10 20.47 -4.19
CA TYR A 37 -23.28 21.51 -4.82
C TYR A 37 -21.91 21.02 -5.31
N ILE A 38 -21.80 19.73 -5.66
CA ILE A 38 -20.59 19.18 -6.28
C ILE A 38 -20.76 19.30 -7.80
N GLY A 39 -19.97 20.17 -8.42
CA GLY A 39 -20.14 20.60 -9.81
C GLY A 39 -19.53 19.64 -10.83
N SER A 40 -18.65 18.72 -10.40
CA SER A 40 -18.01 17.78 -11.31
C SER A 40 -17.62 16.46 -10.65
N GLU A 41 -17.46 15.43 -11.48
CA GLU A 41 -16.93 14.12 -11.07
C GLU A 41 -15.51 14.22 -10.47
N LYS A 42 -14.68 15.10 -11.02
CA LYS A 42 -13.33 15.35 -10.51
C LYS A 42 -13.36 15.92 -9.09
N GLU A 43 -14.27 16.86 -8.85
CA GLU A 43 -14.46 17.47 -7.54
C GLU A 43 -14.99 16.47 -6.51
N TYR A 44 -15.93 15.60 -6.90
CA TYR A 44 -16.39 14.49 -6.07
C TYR A 44 -15.25 13.54 -5.68
N THR A 45 -14.47 13.14 -6.68
CA THR A 45 -13.31 12.25 -6.49
C THR A 45 -12.33 12.84 -5.49
N GLU A 46 -11.99 14.11 -5.63
CA GLU A 46 -10.99 14.75 -4.77
C GLU A 46 -11.51 15.03 -3.35
N ILE A 47 -12.69 15.64 -3.24
CA ILE A 47 -13.22 16.12 -1.95
C ILE A 47 -13.74 14.96 -1.10
N ILE A 48 -14.40 13.98 -1.73
CA ILE A 48 -15.05 12.87 -1.04
C ILE A 48 -14.13 11.65 -1.03
N VAL A 49 -13.83 11.09 -2.21
CA VAL A 49 -13.19 9.76 -2.28
C VAL A 49 -11.75 9.79 -1.79
N ASN A 50 -10.91 10.70 -2.33
CA ASN A 50 -9.51 10.80 -1.95
C ASN A 50 -9.32 11.22 -0.49
N THR A 51 -10.18 12.11 0.02
CA THR A 51 -10.08 12.52 1.43
C THR A 51 -10.49 11.39 2.38
N LEU A 52 -11.56 10.64 2.07
CA LEU A 52 -11.93 9.45 2.85
C LEU A 52 -10.85 8.38 2.79
N ALA A 53 -10.25 8.16 1.62
CA ALA A 53 -9.17 7.21 1.44
C ALA A 53 -7.97 7.57 2.32
N ARG A 54 -7.51 8.83 2.30
CA ARG A 54 -6.42 9.31 3.18
C ARG A 54 -6.74 9.07 4.66
N LYS A 55 -7.96 9.40 5.10
CA LYS A 55 -8.38 9.14 6.49
C LYS A 55 -8.35 7.65 6.84
N CYS A 56 -8.78 6.78 5.92
CA CYS A 56 -8.66 5.33 6.12
C CYS A 56 -7.19 4.87 6.22
N VAL A 57 -6.27 5.50 5.48
CA VAL A 57 -4.82 5.19 5.56
C VAL A 57 -4.21 5.63 6.90
N GLU A 58 -4.67 6.76 7.45
CA GLU A 58 -4.26 7.27 8.76
C GLU A 58 -4.76 6.36 9.89
N ASP A 59 -6.00 5.88 9.79
CA ASP A 59 -6.63 5.01 10.79
C ASP A 59 -6.33 3.51 10.57
N GLY A 60 -5.44 3.17 9.64
CA GLY A 60 -5.01 1.78 9.39
C GLY A 60 -6.06 0.86 8.73
N LYS A 61 -7.16 1.43 8.21
CA LYS A 61 -8.24 0.71 7.49
C LYS A 61 -7.87 0.48 6.03
N PHE A 62 -6.84 -0.32 5.80
CA PHE A 62 -6.21 -0.43 4.49
C PHE A 62 -7.10 -1.04 3.41
N LYS A 63 -7.99 -1.99 3.73
CA LYS A 63 -8.90 -2.56 2.72
C LYS A 63 -9.89 -1.52 2.21
N SER A 64 -10.44 -0.69 3.10
CA SER A 64 -11.33 0.41 2.74
C SER A 64 -10.61 1.47 1.91
N ALA A 65 -9.39 1.87 2.31
CA ALA A 65 -8.58 2.80 1.54
C ALA A 65 -8.29 2.29 0.12
N ARG A 66 -7.90 1.01 -0.02
CA ARG A 66 -7.66 0.37 -1.32
C ARG A 66 -8.91 0.42 -2.19
N ASN A 67 -10.07 0.01 -1.67
CA ASN A 67 -11.31 0.00 -2.42
C ASN A 67 -11.67 1.41 -2.93
N LEU A 68 -11.45 2.45 -2.11
CA LEU A 68 -11.69 3.84 -2.50
C LEU A 68 -10.73 4.31 -3.61
N TYR A 69 -9.45 3.92 -3.58
CA TYR A 69 -8.52 4.23 -4.66
C TYR A 69 -8.76 3.40 -5.93
N GLU A 70 -9.27 2.17 -5.82
CA GLU A 70 -9.68 1.36 -6.97
C GLU A 70 -10.84 2.01 -7.72
N LEU A 71 -11.80 2.61 -7.00
CA LEU A 71 -12.93 3.34 -7.60
C LEU A 71 -12.49 4.52 -8.48
N THR A 72 -11.38 5.16 -8.12
CA THR A 72 -10.84 6.33 -8.83
C THR A 72 -9.73 5.95 -9.79
N GLU A 73 -9.46 4.64 -9.94
CA GLU A 73 -8.36 4.08 -10.72
C GLU A 73 -7.00 4.68 -10.36
N ASN A 74 -6.82 5.09 -9.10
CA ASN A 74 -5.59 5.69 -8.62
C ASN A 74 -4.61 4.60 -8.15
N TYR A 75 -4.12 3.82 -9.12
CA TYR A 75 -3.23 2.69 -8.86
C TYR A 75 -1.89 3.09 -8.22
N GLU A 76 -1.43 4.33 -8.44
CA GLU A 76 -0.23 4.88 -7.79
C GLU A 76 -0.36 4.94 -6.28
N GLU A 77 -1.48 5.44 -5.78
CA GLU A 77 -1.77 5.51 -4.35
C GLU A 77 -2.00 4.11 -3.76
N ILE A 78 -2.55 3.18 -4.54
CA ILE A 78 -2.67 1.78 -4.09
C ILE A 78 -1.28 1.17 -3.89
N ILE A 79 -0.34 1.33 -4.81
CA ILE A 79 1.01 0.79 -4.61
C ILE A 79 1.75 1.53 -3.47
N ALA A 80 1.51 2.82 -3.28
CA ALA A 80 2.00 3.56 -2.11
C ALA A 80 1.50 2.91 -0.80
N LEU A 81 0.21 2.61 -0.76
CA LEU A 81 -0.45 1.96 0.36
C LEU A 81 0.13 0.58 0.64
N LEU A 82 0.28 -0.26 -0.40
CA LEU A 82 0.88 -1.60 -0.26
C LEU A 82 2.32 -1.53 0.23
N ASN A 83 3.11 -0.56 -0.25
CA ASN A 83 4.48 -0.32 0.21
C ASN A 83 4.54 0.04 1.70
N LYS A 84 3.64 0.92 2.14
CA LYS A 84 3.49 1.28 3.56
C LYS A 84 3.12 0.07 4.41
N MET A 85 2.14 -0.72 3.96
CA MET A 85 1.71 -1.94 4.65
C MET A 85 2.85 -2.95 4.79
N LEU A 86 3.64 -3.18 3.73
CA LEU A 86 4.76 -4.11 3.78
C LEU A 86 5.87 -3.62 4.71
N ALA A 87 6.17 -2.32 4.69
CA ALA A 87 7.16 -1.74 5.61
C ALA A 87 6.73 -1.94 7.07
N GLU A 88 5.46 -1.71 7.39
CA GLU A 88 4.90 -1.99 8.72
C GLU A 88 4.99 -3.48 9.06
N CYS A 89 4.63 -4.39 8.15
CA CYS A 89 4.74 -5.84 8.35
C CYS A 89 6.17 -6.28 8.69
N ILE A 90 7.16 -5.75 7.96
CA ILE A 90 8.59 -6.05 8.17
C ILE A 90 9.03 -5.51 9.53
N TRP A 91 8.69 -4.25 9.83
CA TRP A 91 9.06 -3.61 11.09
C TRP A 91 8.51 -4.36 12.30
N ILE A 92 7.22 -4.72 12.28
CA ILE A 92 6.57 -5.51 13.35
C ILE A 92 7.24 -6.87 13.45
N SER A 93 7.52 -7.49 12.31
CA SER A 93 8.08 -8.83 12.28
C SER A 93 9.48 -8.91 12.87
N ILE A 94 10.30 -7.88 12.69
CA ILE A 94 11.69 -7.82 13.17
C ILE A 94 11.75 -7.31 14.61
N ARG A 95 11.06 -6.19 14.91
CA ARG A 95 11.19 -5.49 16.19
C ARG A 95 10.17 -5.94 17.24
N GLY A 96 9.16 -6.71 16.84
CA GLY A 96 8.08 -7.17 17.71
C GLY A 96 7.21 -6.02 18.23
N GLY A 97 7.12 -4.92 17.50
CA GLY A 97 6.42 -3.76 18.02
C GLY A 97 4.90 -3.88 17.96
N THR A 98 4.25 -3.10 18.82
CA THR A 98 2.80 -3.08 18.99
C THR A 98 2.15 -2.15 17.97
N ILE A 99 1.26 -2.70 17.17
CA ILE A 99 0.32 -1.96 16.34
C ILE A 99 -1.10 -2.09 16.88
N GLN A 100 -1.99 -1.21 16.44
CA GLN A 100 -3.40 -1.30 16.76
C GLN A 100 -3.97 -2.63 16.23
N PRO A 101 -4.85 -3.31 16.99
CA PRO A 101 -5.38 -4.61 16.60
C PRO A 101 -6.21 -4.55 15.31
N GLU A 102 -6.93 -3.45 15.06
CA GLU A 102 -7.60 -3.20 13.78
C GLU A 102 -6.62 -3.19 12.59
N THR A 103 -5.52 -2.46 12.68
CA THR A 103 -4.49 -2.40 11.64
C THR A 103 -3.83 -3.76 11.43
N ALA A 104 -3.60 -4.52 12.52
CA ALA A 104 -2.97 -5.84 12.45
C ALA A 104 -3.78 -6.85 11.64
N GLN A 105 -5.11 -6.77 11.68
CA GLN A 105 -6.00 -7.63 10.91
C GLN A 105 -5.98 -7.32 9.41
N GLU A 106 -5.56 -6.12 9.03
CA GLU A 106 -5.46 -5.66 7.64
C GLU A 106 -4.10 -5.98 7.00
N LEU A 107 -3.08 -6.26 7.82
CA LEU A 107 -1.71 -6.52 7.38
C LEU A 107 -1.50 -8.01 7.04
N ASP A 108 -1.82 -8.40 5.81
CA ASP A 108 -1.48 -9.72 5.25
C ASP A 108 -0.56 -9.60 4.01
N PRO A 109 0.74 -9.92 4.14
CA PRO A 109 1.68 -9.92 3.01
C PRO A 109 1.26 -10.82 1.84
N ARG A 110 0.48 -11.88 2.10
CA ARG A 110 -0.03 -12.78 1.04
C ARG A 110 -1.11 -12.11 0.23
N GLU A 111 -1.99 -11.34 0.87
CA GLU A 111 -2.99 -10.55 0.19
C GLU A 111 -2.32 -9.47 -0.68
N ILE A 112 -1.30 -8.79 -0.16
CA ILE A 112 -0.52 -7.78 -0.89
C ILE A 112 0.10 -8.38 -2.16
N ARG A 113 0.73 -9.56 -2.06
CA ARG A 113 1.30 -10.27 -3.20
C ARG A 113 0.24 -10.63 -4.25
N ARG A 114 -0.94 -11.09 -3.80
CA ARG A 114 -2.06 -11.41 -4.70
C ARG A 114 -2.50 -10.17 -5.48
N ILE A 115 -2.69 -9.03 -4.81
CA ILE A 115 -3.10 -7.77 -5.45
C ILE A 115 -2.07 -7.33 -6.49
N LEU A 116 -0.77 -7.37 -6.14
CA LEU A 116 0.29 -6.99 -7.07
C LEU A 116 0.30 -7.89 -8.32
N ASN A 117 0.18 -9.19 -8.13
CA ASN A 117 0.10 -10.15 -9.24
C ASN A 117 -1.13 -9.89 -10.13
N ASP A 118 -2.30 -9.63 -9.53
CA ASP A 118 -3.52 -9.31 -10.27
C ASP A 118 -3.30 -8.05 -11.13
N TYR A 119 -2.61 -7.03 -10.60
CA TYR A 119 -2.31 -5.79 -11.34
C TYR A 119 -1.29 -5.98 -12.46
N GLU A 120 -0.30 -6.84 -12.25
CA GLU A 120 0.68 -7.25 -13.26
C GLU A 120 0.00 -8.00 -14.42
N GLN A 121 -0.89 -8.94 -14.10
CA GLN A 121 -1.63 -9.73 -15.09
C GLN A 121 -2.59 -8.88 -15.94
N HIS A 122 -3.22 -7.87 -15.34
CA HIS A 122 -4.16 -6.99 -16.03
C HIS A 122 -3.50 -5.80 -16.74
N HIS A 123 -2.16 -5.79 -16.85
CA HIS A 123 -1.38 -4.69 -17.45
C HIS A 123 -1.62 -3.31 -16.82
N LEU A 124 -2.16 -3.26 -15.59
CA LEU A 124 -2.40 -2.03 -14.84
C LEU A 124 -1.07 -1.39 -14.42
N THR A 125 0.01 -2.16 -14.41
CA THR A 125 1.38 -1.71 -14.18
C THR A 125 1.88 -0.64 -15.14
N MET A 126 1.28 -0.49 -16.32
CA MET A 126 1.60 0.62 -17.23
C MET A 126 1.13 1.98 -16.69
N ARG A 127 0.19 1.99 -15.73
CA ARG A 127 -0.33 3.19 -15.07
C ARG A 127 0.35 3.47 -13.73
N ILE A 128 1.45 2.76 -13.44
CA ILE A 128 2.15 2.80 -12.17
C ILE A 128 3.64 3.07 -12.42
N SER A 129 4.24 3.89 -11.57
CA SER A 129 5.66 4.18 -11.55
C SER A 129 6.46 2.90 -11.35
N GLN A 130 7.40 2.66 -12.25
CA GLN A 130 8.29 1.49 -12.20
C GLN A 130 9.13 1.47 -10.91
N ASN A 131 9.48 2.64 -10.38
CA ASN A 131 10.21 2.74 -9.11
C ASN A 131 9.35 2.21 -7.96
N ARG A 132 8.08 2.61 -7.87
CA ARG A 132 7.17 2.15 -6.79
C ARG A 132 6.88 0.66 -6.88
N LEU A 133 6.77 0.11 -8.08
CA LEU A 133 6.64 -1.33 -8.31
C LEU A 133 7.91 -2.07 -7.89
N LYS A 134 9.09 -1.56 -8.26
CA LYS A 134 10.37 -2.10 -7.83
C LYS A 134 10.46 -2.14 -6.31
N ASP A 135 10.13 -1.03 -5.65
CA ASP A 135 10.16 -0.94 -4.19
C ASP A 135 9.20 -1.95 -3.53
N CYS A 136 8.01 -2.15 -4.10
CA CYS A 136 7.04 -3.13 -3.60
C CYS A 136 7.57 -4.57 -3.72
N ARG A 137 8.18 -4.90 -4.86
CA ARG A 137 8.82 -6.22 -5.07
C ARG A 137 10.02 -6.43 -4.13
N THR A 138 10.83 -5.40 -3.92
CA THR A 138 11.95 -5.43 -2.96
C THR A 138 11.42 -5.71 -1.55
N ARG A 139 10.39 -5.00 -1.10
CA ARG A 139 9.79 -5.21 0.22
C ARG A 139 9.15 -6.60 0.37
N LEU A 140 8.47 -7.11 -0.66
CA LEU A 140 7.98 -8.49 -0.66
C LEU A 140 9.11 -9.51 -0.49
N SER A 141 10.24 -9.29 -1.15
CA SER A 141 11.42 -10.17 -1.05
C SER A 141 12.08 -10.09 0.34
N LEU A 142 12.14 -8.89 0.93
CA LEU A 142 12.56 -8.71 2.32
C LEU A 142 11.61 -9.42 3.30
N MET A 143 10.31 -9.38 3.06
CA MET A 143 9.34 -10.10 3.88
C MET A 143 9.53 -11.63 3.77
N ASP A 144 9.77 -12.15 2.56
CA ASP A 144 10.08 -13.58 2.35
C ASP A 144 11.34 -13.98 3.13
N PHE A 145 12.38 -13.13 3.13
CA PHE A 145 13.58 -13.32 3.94
C PHE A 145 13.25 -13.40 5.44
N VAL A 146 12.47 -12.44 5.96
CA VAL A 146 12.06 -12.40 7.38
C VAL A 146 11.27 -13.65 7.75
N GLU A 147 10.38 -14.13 6.88
CA GLU A 147 9.64 -15.37 7.10
C GLU A 147 10.56 -16.60 7.18
N MET A 148 11.52 -16.73 6.26
CA MET A 148 12.46 -17.86 6.25
C MET A 148 13.39 -17.81 7.47
N TYR A 149 13.86 -16.62 7.84
CA TYR A 149 14.67 -16.41 9.03
C TYR A 149 13.91 -16.85 10.31
N LYS A 150 12.64 -16.46 10.45
CA LYS A 150 11.79 -16.89 11.57
C LYS A 150 11.57 -18.40 11.62
N LYS A 151 11.52 -19.05 10.46
CA LYS A 151 11.44 -20.52 10.32
C LYS A 151 12.77 -21.23 10.60
N GLN A 152 13.84 -20.49 10.94
CA GLN A 152 15.20 -20.99 11.13
C GLN A 152 15.82 -21.64 9.89
N ASP A 153 15.27 -21.35 8.70
CA ASP A 153 15.84 -21.82 7.44
C ASP A 153 16.85 -20.80 6.91
N PHE A 154 18.03 -20.79 7.54
CA PHE A 154 19.06 -19.80 7.26
C PHE A 154 19.64 -19.93 5.84
N ALA A 155 19.71 -21.16 5.30
CA ALA A 155 20.21 -21.38 3.95
C ALA A 155 19.32 -20.66 2.91
N ARG A 156 18.00 -20.87 2.98
CA ARG A 156 17.06 -20.19 2.09
C ARG A 156 17.00 -18.70 2.37
N ALA A 157 17.07 -18.27 3.63
CA ALA A 157 17.10 -16.85 3.98
C ALA A 157 18.30 -16.14 3.35
N VAL A 158 19.52 -16.70 3.44
CA VAL A 158 20.73 -16.12 2.82
C VAL A 158 20.58 -16.00 1.30
N THR A 159 20.03 -17.03 0.63
CA THR A 159 19.79 -16.95 -0.82
C THR A 159 18.81 -15.84 -1.17
N LEU A 160 17.72 -15.68 -0.41
CA LEU A 160 16.73 -14.63 -0.66
C LEU A 160 17.34 -13.23 -0.49
N ILE A 161 18.06 -12.97 0.60
CA ILE A 161 18.62 -11.64 0.86
C ILE A 161 19.71 -11.23 -0.14
N GLN A 162 20.45 -12.21 -0.69
CA GLN A 162 21.40 -11.98 -1.80
C GLN A 162 20.70 -11.52 -3.08
N GLN A 163 19.52 -12.05 -3.37
CA GLN A 163 18.72 -11.68 -4.55
C GLN A 163 18.06 -10.30 -4.44
N VAL A 164 17.90 -9.76 -3.23
CA VAL A 164 17.34 -8.41 -3.02
C VAL A 164 18.29 -7.33 -3.59
N GLU A 165 19.57 -7.66 -3.82
CA GLU A 165 20.60 -6.75 -4.33
C GLU A 165 20.73 -5.43 -3.55
N LEU A 166 20.26 -5.39 -2.30
CA LEU A 166 20.34 -4.20 -1.45
C LEU A 166 21.65 -4.14 -0.67
N PHE A 167 22.18 -5.31 -0.30
CA PHE A 167 23.37 -5.43 0.54
C PHE A 167 24.57 -5.89 -0.30
N PRO A 168 25.77 -5.35 -0.05
CA PRO A 168 26.99 -5.87 -0.64
C PRO A 168 27.35 -7.21 0.02
N PHE A 169 27.54 -8.25 -0.79
CA PHE A 169 28.04 -9.55 -0.31
C PHE A 169 29.48 -9.79 -0.76
N GLU A 170 29.99 -8.96 -1.66
CA GLU A 170 31.36 -8.90 -2.12
C GLU A 170 32.21 -7.98 -1.24
N ASP A 171 33.50 -8.30 -1.11
CA ASP A 171 34.49 -7.51 -0.35
C ASP A 171 35.14 -6.42 -1.22
N ASP A 172 34.33 -5.75 -2.04
CA ASP A 172 34.75 -4.66 -2.92
C ASP A 172 34.28 -3.32 -2.37
N ILE A 173 35.24 -2.47 -2.01
CA ILE A 173 35.00 -1.17 -1.38
C ILE A 173 34.16 -0.25 -2.29
N ASP A 174 34.35 -0.30 -3.61
CA ASP A 174 33.61 0.55 -4.55
C ASP A 174 32.14 0.12 -4.60
N ILE A 175 31.88 -1.19 -4.56
CA ILE A 175 30.52 -1.73 -4.50
C ILE A 175 29.85 -1.37 -3.18
N ILE A 176 30.56 -1.49 -2.05
CA ILE A 176 30.04 -1.14 -0.72
C ILE A 176 29.66 0.34 -0.67
N GLN A 177 30.55 1.24 -1.12
CA GLN A 177 30.28 2.69 -1.14
C GLN A 177 29.10 3.05 -2.03
N LYS A 178 29.00 2.41 -3.19
CA LYS A 178 27.87 2.61 -4.10
C LYS A 178 26.55 2.17 -3.46
N LYS A 179 26.48 0.97 -2.88
CA LYS A 179 25.28 0.46 -2.21
C LYS A 179 24.87 1.33 -1.02
N ALA A 180 25.83 1.82 -0.24
CA ALA A 180 25.56 2.76 0.85
C ALA A 180 24.92 4.06 0.33
N SER A 181 25.48 4.64 -0.74
CA SER A 181 24.95 5.85 -1.38
C SER A 181 23.55 5.64 -1.97
N ASP A 182 23.30 4.48 -2.58
CA ASP A 182 21.99 4.10 -3.12
C ASP A 182 20.93 3.98 -2.01
N ILE A 183 21.30 3.46 -0.84
CA ILE A 183 20.41 3.40 0.34
C ILE A 183 20.15 4.80 0.89
N GLU A 184 21.17 5.67 0.97
CA GLU A 184 20.98 7.06 1.40
C GLU A 184 20.05 7.86 0.48
N ALA A 185 20.11 7.60 -0.83
CA ALA A 185 19.24 8.21 -1.82
C ALA A 185 17.82 7.58 -1.87
N SER A 186 17.60 6.44 -1.20
CA SER A 186 16.31 5.76 -1.17
C SER A 186 15.29 6.44 -0.24
N ASP A 187 14.02 6.11 -0.45
CA ASP A 187 12.90 6.60 0.36
C ASP A 187 13.02 6.20 1.84
N ASP A 188 12.52 7.04 2.75
CA ASP A 188 12.62 6.85 4.20
C ASP A 188 11.92 5.56 4.66
N GLN A 189 10.84 5.16 3.97
CA GLN A 189 10.18 3.89 4.26
C GLN A 189 11.04 2.68 3.88
N MET A 190 11.89 2.79 2.85
CA MET A 190 12.82 1.72 2.49
C MET A 190 13.97 1.64 3.49
N LYS A 191 14.49 2.79 3.96
CA LYS A 191 15.54 2.85 4.98
C LYS A 191 15.14 2.24 6.32
N ASN A 192 13.85 2.25 6.64
CA ASN A 192 13.31 1.71 7.88
C ASN A 192 13.05 0.18 7.86
N CYS A 193 13.14 -0.46 6.68
CA CYS A 193 12.99 -1.91 6.49
C CYS A 193 14.35 -2.60 6.61
#